data_AF-A0AAV2YPS8-F1
#
_entry.id   AF-A0AAV2YPS8-F1
#
_cell.length_a   1.000
_cell.length_b   1.000
_cell.length_c   1.000
_cell.angle_alpha   90.00
_cell.angle_beta   90.00
_cell.angle_gamma   90.00
#
_symmetry.space_group_name_H-M   'P 1'
#
loop_
_entity.id
_entity.type
_entity.pdbx_description
1 polymer ?
#
loop_
_entity_poly.entity_id
_entity_poly.type
_entity_poly.pdbx_seq_one_letter_code
_entity_poly.pdbx_strand_id
1 'polypeptide(L)'
;MRSEVGRSMIGHAYKPSVKERARVVLEGRSGLYLELVNLLGSCIIFAIYVAELYHRDLYDSTVVRTVELVITTFFIFDLALHLVADAHPWRYLISTQGIIDVLTIIPSLIVYFVPDTRSQMFFILRVLRIFRALRVLRLKQLVKFKKRGFDYELSVFMLSSVAVILCAAGMFQALEEQHYQDKHSDMSFHDSLYFVLVTISTVGYGDITPQTDLGHVFVMLLIISVFTFVPRQLSKLNELAKHNFPYNKSYEPKNNASGHVVVAGQDLTFDYISDFLLEFFHSTRGDIHLDVVFMCNTPPSTRIKRLLETEKYRLRTCYLRGSLNSYADRERARLRAASAAFVVSNRRLHTKATQQDATTVLQALSVRNYADAISKRIDLYVQLLSTSDEYEMASCYLGANVTKISDLKNLVLARAALCPGASTLILNMLFSIRADEYDKYRMREKPWVDEYMHGMGHQLFPIIFTQSFHEEKFEDVSRHLYERFGAILVGVKRSSSHRRSHHSHEDDITLLAPFRTRIKEG
;
A
#
# COMPACT_ATOMS: atom_id res chain seq x y z
N MET A 1 -13.30 23.97 -71.30
CA MET A 1 -13.44 22.55 -71.70
C MET A 1 -12.32 21.79 -71.02
N ARG A 2 -12.57 21.22 -69.82
CA ARG A 2 -13.05 19.85 -69.55
C ARG A 2 -12.03 18.77 -69.94
N SER A 3 -11.77 17.87 -68.97
CA SER A 3 -10.94 16.65 -68.95
C SER A 3 -9.45 16.88 -69.17
N GLU A 4 -8.52 16.50 -68.29
CA GLU A 4 -8.42 15.21 -67.58
C GLU A 4 -7.77 15.42 -66.19
N VAL A 5 -8.60 15.44 -65.15
CA VAL A 5 -8.15 15.19 -63.78
C VAL A 5 -8.97 14.00 -63.31
N GLY A 6 -8.38 12.81 -63.32
CA GLY A 6 -9.11 11.63 -62.92
C GLY A 6 -8.34 10.33 -63.01
N ARG A 7 -7.98 9.82 -61.83
CA ARG A 7 -7.72 8.41 -61.48
C ARG A 7 -6.33 7.87 -61.80
N SER A 8 -5.46 7.91 -60.80
CA SER A 8 -4.57 6.78 -60.47
C SER A 8 -3.76 7.08 -59.21
N MET A 9 -4.39 7.02 -58.03
CA MET A 9 -3.70 6.62 -56.79
C MET A 9 -4.78 6.16 -55.81
N ILE A 10 -5.35 4.99 -56.11
CA ILE A 10 -6.05 4.21 -55.09
C ILE A 10 -4.95 3.67 -54.20
N GLY A 11 -4.74 4.28 -53.03
CA GLY A 11 -3.90 3.70 -52.01
C GLY A 11 -4.37 2.27 -51.76
N HIS A 12 -3.50 1.29 -51.98
CA HIS A 12 -3.79 -0.09 -51.63
C HIS A 12 -4.10 -0.12 -50.13
N ALA A 13 -5.38 -0.29 -49.79
CA ALA A 13 -5.81 -0.48 -48.42
C ALA A 13 -5.04 -1.68 -47.87
N TYR A 14 -4.18 -1.42 -46.88
CA TYR A 14 -3.39 -2.43 -46.21
C TYR A 14 -4.33 -3.54 -45.72
N LYS A 15 -4.25 -4.72 -46.34
CA LYS A 15 -4.97 -5.89 -45.88
C LYS A 15 -4.11 -6.54 -44.79
N PRO A 16 -4.52 -6.46 -43.52
CA PRO A 16 -3.72 -7.03 -42.44
C PRO A 16 -3.54 -8.52 -42.67
N SER A 17 -2.31 -8.99 -42.48
CA SER A 17 -1.97 -10.40 -42.60
C SER A 17 -2.78 -11.23 -41.60
N VAL A 18 -3.00 -12.53 -41.88
CA VAL A 18 -3.69 -13.46 -40.96
C VAL A 18 -3.06 -13.42 -39.56
N LYS A 19 -1.74 -13.23 -39.48
CA LYS A 19 -0.99 -13.05 -38.22
C LYS A 19 -1.40 -11.80 -37.45
N GLU A 20 -1.53 -10.67 -38.16
CA GLU A 20 -1.91 -9.40 -37.55
C GLU A 20 -3.36 -9.40 -37.09
N ARG A 21 -4.25 -10.05 -37.86
CA ARG A 21 -5.65 -10.25 -37.46
C ARG A 21 -5.74 -11.11 -36.19
N ALA A 22 -4.99 -12.21 -36.13
CA ALA A 22 -4.92 -13.06 -34.93
C ALA A 22 -4.38 -12.28 -33.72
N ARG A 23 -3.33 -11.48 -33.92
CA ARG A 23 -2.76 -10.63 -32.87
C ARG A 23 -3.73 -9.57 -32.36
N VAL A 24 -4.45 -8.88 -33.25
CA VAL A 24 -5.47 -7.90 -32.89
C VAL A 24 -6.63 -8.54 -32.11
N VAL A 25 -7.01 -9.78 -32.45
CA VAL A 25 -8.04 -10.54 -31.71
C VAL A 25 -7.55 -10.90 -30.30
N LEU A 26 -6.29 -11.30 -30.14
CA LEU A 26 -5.70 -11.65 -28.84
C LEU A 26 -5.44 -10.42 -27.94
N GLU A 27 -5.03 -9.29 -28.51
CA GLU A 27 -4.78 -8.05 -27.77
C GLU A 27 -6.07 -7.27 -27.44
N GLY A 28 -7.17 -7.58 -28.13
CA GLY A 28 -8.48 -6.95 -27.94
C GLY A 28 -9.33 -7.55 -26.82
N ARG A 29 -10.55 -7.02 -26.65
CA ARG A 29 -11.55 -7.54 -25.68
C ARG A 29 -11.89 -9.01 -25.91
N SER A 30 -11.86 -9.46 -27.16
CA SER A 30 -12.04 -10.86 -27.56
C SER A 30 -11.00 -11.80 -26.96
N GLY A 31 -9.74 -11.36 -26.85
CA GLY A 31 -8.67 -12.14 -26.22
C GLY A 31 -8.93 -12.38 -24.75
N LEU A 32 -9.43 -11.36 -24.04
CA LEU A 32 -9.80 -11.50 -22.64
C LEU A 32 -10.97 -12.47 -22.42
N TYR A 33 -11.96 -12.49 -23.32
CA TYR A 33 -13.02 -13.50 -23.30
C TYR A 33 -12.48 -14.91 -23.58
N LEU A 34 -11.58 -15.07 -24.54
CA LEU A 34 -10.93 -16.35 -24.83
C LEU A 34 -10.12 -16.85 -23.62
N GLU A 35 -9.34 -15.98 -22.97
CA GLU A 35 -8.62 -16.30 -21.74
C GLU A 35 -9.55 -16.73 -20.61
N LEU A 36 -10.70 -16.06 -20.44
CA LEU A 36 -11.70 -16.41 -19.44
C LEU A 36 -12.32 -17.79 -19.70
N VAL A 37 -12.71 -18.08 -20.95
CA VAL A 37 -13.26 -19.39 -21.34
C VAL A 37 -12.21 -20.48 -21.15
N ASN A 38 -10.96 -20.22 -21.53
CA ASN A 38 -9.85 -21.11 -21.29
C ASN A 38 -9.63 -21.42 -19.81
N LEU A 39 -9.75 -20.41 -18.94
CA LEU A 39 -9.61 -20.56 -17.50
C LEU A 39 -10.75 -21.38 -16.91
N LEU A 40 -11.99 -21.15 -17.35
CA LEU A 40 -13.14 -21.96 -16.94
C LEU A 40 -12.99 -23.42 -17.37
N GLY A 41 -12.62 -23.67 -18.63
CA GLY A 41 -12.33 -25.02 -19.12
C GLY A 41 -11.19 -25.70 -18.36
N SER A 42 -10.19 -24.91 -17.93
CA SER A 42 -9.07 -25.40 -17.12
C SER A 42 -9.51 -25.84 -15.72
N CYS A 43 -10.38 -25.07 -15.08
CA CYS A 43 -10.98 -25.44 -13.79
C CYS A 43 -11.86 -26.69 -13.90
N ILE A 44 -12.65 -26.80 -14.98
CA ILE A 44 -13.53 -27.95 -15.22
C ILE A 44 -12.71 -29.22 -15.41
N ILE A 45 -11.68 -29.21 -16.27
CA ILE A 45 -10.81 -30.37 -16.45
C ILE A 45 -10.06 -30.74 -15.17
N PHE A 46 -9.60 -29.75 -14.42
CA PHE A 46 -8.97 -30.02 -13.12
C PHE A 46 -9.96 -30.69 -12.14
N ALA A 47 -11.21 -30.23 -12.08
CA ALA A 47 -12.24 -30.82 -11.25
C ALA A 47 -12.60 -32.25 -11.70
N ILE A 48 -12.69 -32.49 -13.01
CA ILE A 48 -12.89 -33.82 -13.59
C ILE A 48 -11.71 -34.73 -13.22
N TYR A 49 -10.47 -34.28 -13.39
CA TYR A 49 -9.27 -35.03 -13.00
C TYR A 49 -9.29 -35.42 -11.51
N VAL A 50 -9.63 -34.48 -10.63
CA VAL A 50 -9.75 -34.78 -9.18
C VAL A 50 -10.87 -35.80 -8.93
N ALA A 51 -12.01 -35.69 -9.62
CA ALA A 51 -13.12 -36.62 -9.47
C ALA A 51 -12.77 -38.04 -9.97
N GLU A 52 -12.08 -38.16 -11.11
CA GLU A 52 -11.56 -39.43 -11.65
C GLU A 52 -10.61 -40.12 -10.68
N LEU A 53 -9.87 -39.34 -9.89
CA LEU A 53 -8.91 -39.85 -8.90
C LEU A 53 -9.59 -40.55 -7.72
N TYR A 54 -10.84 -40.19 -7.42
CA TYR A 54 -11.63 -40.81 -6.36
C TYR A 54 -12.59 -41.88 -6.88
N HIS A 55 -13.16 -41.69 -8.07
CA HIS A 55 -14.18 -42.57 -8.61
C HIS A 55 -13.73 -43.09 -9.98
N ARG A 56 -13.13 -44.29 -9.98
CA ARG A 56 -12.65 -44.94 -11.21
C ARG A 56 -13.79 -45.19 -12.21
N ASP A 57 -15.03 -45.36 -11.76
CA ASP A 57 -16.20 -45.58 -12.64
C ASP A 57 -16.57 -44.35 -13.48
N LEU A 58 -16.20 -43.14 -13.04
CA LEU A 58 -16.43 -41.91 -13.82
C LEU A 58 -15.56 -41.83 -15.08
N TYR A 59 -14.46 -42.57 -15.10
CA TYR A 59 -13.53 -42.61 -16.22
C TYR A 59 -14.14 -43.25 -17.47
N ASP A 60 -14.94 -44.33 -17.30
CA ASP A 60 -15.62 -45.00 -18.41
C ASP A 60 -16.92 -44.30 -18.84
N SER A 61 -17.31 -43.23 -18.13
CA SER A 61 -18.48 -42.44 -18.49
C SER A 61 -18.29 -41.75 -19.83
N THR A 62 -19.14 -42.10 -20.80
CA THR A 62 -19.14 -41.49 -22.13
C THR A 62 -19.37 -39.98 -22.06
N VAL A 63 -20.09 -39.50 -21.04
CA VAL A 63 -20.37 -38.07 -20.83
C VAL A 63 -19.10 -37.31 -20.46
N VAL A 64 -18.33 -37.83 -19.50
CA VAL A 64 -17.08 -37.20 -19.04
C VAL A 64 -16.07 -37.14 -20.19
N ARG A 65 -15.89 -38.24 -20.92
CA ARG A 65 -15.01 -38.30 -22.09
C ARG A 65 -15.39 -37.32 -23.19
N THR A 66 -16.69 -37.14 -23.43
CA THR A 66 -17.19 -36.18 -24.43
C THR A 66 -16.92 -34.73 -24.00
N VAL A 67 -17.15 -34.40 -22.72
CA VAL A 67 -16.85 -33.06 -22.19
C VAL A 67 -15.35 -32.78 -22.25
N GLU A 68 -14.50 -33.73 -21.86
CA GLU A 68 -13.04 -33.59 -21.96
C GLU A 68 -12.58 -33.34 -23.39
N LEU A 69 -13.16 -34.05 -24.36
CA LEU A 69 -12.85 -33.88 -25.78
C LEU A 69 -13.19 -32.46 -26.24
N VAL A 70 -14.43 -32.00 -25.99
CA VAL A 70 -14.89 -30.67 -26.42
C VAL A 70 -13.99 -29.57 -25.89
N ILE A 71 -13.64 -29.64 -24.59
CA ILE A 71 -12.76 -28.66 -23.96
C ILE A 71 -11.33 -28.78 -24.52
N THR A 72 -10.82 -29.99 -24.76
CA THR A 72 -9.48 -30.20 -25.34
C THR A 72 -9.41 -29.69 -26.78
N THR A 73 -10.45 -29.87 -27.60
CA THR A 73 -10.53 -29.29 -28.95
C THR A 73 -10.49 -27.77 -28.90
N PHE A 74 -11.18 -27.15 -27.94
CA PHE A 74 -11.09 -25.70 -27.71
C PHE A 74 -9.66 -25.28 -27.35
N PHE A 75 -8.93 -26.05 -26.53
CA PHE A 75 -7.54 -25.75 -26.21
C PHE A 75 -6.56 -25.91 -27.37
N ILE A 76 -6.79 -26.87 -28.26
CA ILE A 76 -6.02 -27.00 -29.50
C ILE A 76 -6.23 -25.75 -30.36
N PHE A 77 -7.48 -25.27 -30.46
CA PHE A 77 -7.79 -24.04 -31.17
C PHE A 77 -7.10 -22.82 -30.54
N ASP A 78 -7.13 -22.69 -29.20
CA ASP A 78 -6.41 -21.66 -28.46
C ASP A 78 -4.90 -21.68 -28.73
N LEU A 79 -4.29 -22.87 -28.66
CA LEU A 79 -2.87 -23.08 -28.95
C LEU A 79 -2.53 -22.71 -30.40
N ALA A 80 -3.37 -23.09 -31.36
CA ALA A 80 -3.17 -22.77 -32.78
C ALA A 80 -3.25 -21.26 -33.04
N LEU A 81 -4.18 -20.55 -32.40
CA LEU A 81 -4.28 -19.09 -32.50
C LEU A 81 -3.01 -18.40 -31.98
N HIS A 82 -2.49 -18.83 -30.83
CA HIS A 82 -1.24 -18.28 -30.29
C HIS A 82 -0.02 -18.59 -31.17
N LEU A 83 0.03 -19.80 -31.76
CA LEU A 83 1.11 -20.19 -32.67
C LEU A 83 1.12 -19.37 -33.98
N VAL A 84 -0.06 -18.99 -34.49
CA VAL A 84 -0.21 -18.15 -35.69
C VAL A 84 0.05 -16.68 -35.38
N ALA A 85 -0.31 -16.21 -34.19
CA ALA A 85 -0.14 -14.81 -33.79
C ALA A 85 1.31 -14.46 -33.44
N ASP A 86 2.09 -15.40 -32.90
CA ASP A 86 3.49 -15.16 -32.55
C ASP A 86 4.41 -15.16 -33.79
N ALA A 87 5.45 -14.32 -33.76
CA ALA A 87 6.40 -14.19 -34.86
C ALA A 87 7.29 -15.43 -35.01
N HIS A 88 7.55 -16.14 -33.90
CA HIS A 88 8.41 -17.33 -33.84
C HIS A 88 7.69 -18.48 -33.11
N PRO A 89 7.02 -19.40 -33.84
CA PRO A 89 6.19 -20.43 -33.23
C PRO A 89 6.95 -21.35 -32.26
N TRP A 90 8.21 -21.64 -32.57
CA TRP A 90 9.10 -22.43 -31.71
C TRP A 90 9.39 -21.77 -30.36
N ARG A 91 9.46 -20.43 -30.32
CA ARG A 91 9.70 -19.69 -29.07
C ARG A 91 8.48 -19.76 -28.15
N TYR A 92 7.28 -19.76 -28.73
CA TYR A 92 6.05 -19.95 -27.97
C TYR A 92 5.97 -21.35 -27.34
N LEU A 93 6.29 -22.41 -28.10
CA LEU A 93 6.24 -23.79 -27.61
C LEU A 93 7.22 -24.06 -26.44
N ILE A 94 8.37 -23.38 -26.43
CA ILE A 94 9.37 -23.49 -25.35
C ILE A 94 9.05 -22.56 -24.16
N SER A 95 8.05 -21.68 -24.29
CA SER A 95 7.63 -20.82 -23.19
C SER A 95 6.95 -21.61 -22.06
N THR A 96 7.00 -21.10 -20.84
CA THR A 96 6.35 -21.76 -19.68
C THR A 96 4.85 -22.02 -19.90
N GLN A 97 4.19 -21.17 -20.69
CA GLN A 97 2.78 -21.34 -21.03
C GLN A 97 2.60 -22.40 -22.13
N GLY A 98 3.40 -22.32 -23.20
CA GLY A 98 3.37 -23.30 -24.28
C GLY A 98 3.69 -24.73 -23.82
N ILE A 99 4.65 -24.90 -22.90
CA ILE A 99 4.96 -26.21 -22.32
C ILE A 99 3.76 -26.77 -21.57
N ILE A 100 3.08 -25.98 -20.73
CA ILE A 100 1.88 -26.43 -20.00
C ILE A 100 0.78 -26.83 -20.99
N ASP A 101 0.60 -26.06 -22.07
CA ASP A 101 -0.44 -26.32 -23.06
C ASP A 101 -0.17 -27.62 -23.83
N VAL A 102 1.06 -27.78 -24.32
CA VAL A 102 1.50 -28.99 -25.02
C VAL A 102 1.40 -30.21 -24.11
N LEU A 103 1.91 -30.11 -22.88
CA LEU A 103 1.96 -31.21 -21.92
C LEU A 103 0.56 -31.61 -21.40
N THR A 104 -0.44 -30.73 -21.50
CA THR A 104 -1.83 -31.03 -21.09
C THR A 104 -2.72 -31.48 -22.25
N ILE A 105 -2.43 -31.04 -23.48
CA ILE A 105 -3.19 -31.39 -24.70
C ILE A 105 -2.77 -32.75 -25.25
N ILE A 106 -1.45 -33.01 -25.36
CA ILE A 106 -0.93 -34.25 -25.97
C ILE A 106 -1.48 -35.51 -25.28
N PRO A 107 -1.43 -35.64 -23.94
CA PRO A 107 -1.98 -36.82 -23.26
C PRO A 107 -3.46 -37.07 -23.57
N SER A 108 -4.25 -36.00 -23.58
CA SER A 108 -5.70 -36.06 -23.79
C SER A 108 -6.04 -36.46 -25.23
N LEU A 109 -5.21 -36.02 -26.18
CA LEU A 109 -5.30 -36.43 -27.58
C LEU A 109 -4.97 -37.93 -27.75
N ILE A 110 -3.88 -38.40 -27.15
CA ILE A 110 -3.44 -39.80 -27.28
C ILE A 110 -4.46 -40.77 -26.68
N VAL A 111 -5.00 -40.47 -25.50
CA VAL A 111 -6.03 -41.30 -24.84
C VAL A 111 -7.28 -41.44 -25.69
N TYR A 112 -7.64 -40.42 -26.48
CA TYR A 112 -8.79 -40.47 -27.37
C TYR A 112 -8.54 -41.31 -28.62
N PHE A 113 -7.37 -41.17 -29.26
CA PHE A 113 -7.05 -41.89 -30.50
C PHE A 113 -6.64 -43.35 -30.31
N VAL A 114 -6.23 -43.74 -29.09
CA VAL A 114 -5.85 -45.13 -28.77
C VAL A 114 -6.65 -45.64 -27.57
N PRO A 115 -7.92 -46.04 -27.77
CA PRO A 115 -8.75 -46.51 -26.66
C PRO A 115 -8.39 -47.91 -26.13
N ASP A 116 -7.62 -48.73 -26.88
CA ASP A 116 -7.70 -50.19 -26.69
C ASP A 116 -6.43 -51.05 -26.92
N THR A 117 -5.21 -50.55 -26.64
CA THR A 117 -4.00 -51.40 -26.78
C THR A 117 -3.53 -52.02 -25.46
N ARG A 118 -3.56 -53.37 -25.45
CA ARG A 118 -3.10 -54.32 -24.41
C ARG A 118 -1.90 -53.87 -23.55
N SER A 119 -2.17 -53.87 -22.24
CA SER A 119 -1.31 -53.97 -21.04
C SER A 119 -0.12 -53.02 -20.82
N GLN A 120 0.75 -52.71 -21.78
CA GLN A 120 1.97 -51.91 -21.49
C GLN A 120 1.82 -50.41 -21.78
N MET A 121 0.99 -50.01 -22.75
CA MET A 121 0.72 -48.58 -23.01
C MET A 121 -0.15 -47.93 -21.93
N PHE A 122 -0.93 -48.70 -21.15
CA PHE A 122 -1.78 -48.16 -20.09
C PHE A 122 -1.01 -47.40 -19.01
N PHE A 123 0.19 -47.87 -18.66
CA PHE A 123 1.05 -47.22 -17.66
C PHE A 123 1.48 -45.82 -18.11
N ILE A 124 1.99 -45.71 -19.35
CA ILE A 124 2.43 -44.42 -19.92
C ILE A 124 1.23 -43.47 -20.08
N LEU A 125 0.09 -43.97 -20.56
CA LEU A 125 -1.12 -43.16 -20.72
C LEU A 125 -1.69 -42.70 -19.37
N ARG A 126 -1.53 -43.48 -18.29
CA ARG A 126 -1.94 -43.10 -16.93
C ARG A 126 -1.04 -42.01 -16.36
N VAL A 127 0.27 -42.19 -16.50
CA VAL A 127 1.28 -41.19 -16.08
C VAL A 127 1.07 -39.85 -16.79
N LEU A 128 0.78 -39.89 -18.09
CA LEU A 128 0.56 -38.68 -18.88
C LEU A 128 -0.70 -37.88 -18.46
N ARG A 129 -1.70 -38.51 -17.83
CA ARG A 129 -2.91 -37.81 -17.35
C ARG A 129 -2.63 -36.87 -16.19
N ILE A 130 -1.61 -37.17 -15.39
CA ILE A 130 -1.29 -36.39 -14.19
C ILE A 130 -0.85 -34.98 -14.57
N PHE A 131 -0.23 -34.83 -15.74
CA PHE A 131 0.11 -33.51 -16.26
C PHE A 131 -1.10 -32.62 -16.52
N ARG A 132 -2.33 -33.17 -16.63
CA ARG A 132 -3.57 -32.38 -16.68
C ARG A 132 -3.74 -31.51 -15.43
N ALA A 133 -3.23 -31.93 -14.27
CA ALA A 133 -3.28 -31.13 -13.04
C ALA A 133 -2.45 -29.83 -13.14
N LEU A 134 -1.42 -29.79 -13.98
CA LEU A 134 -0.63 -28.57 -14.24
C LEU A 134 -1.45 -27.46 -14.88
N ARG A 135 -2.62 -27.78 -15.45
CA ARG A 135 -3.51 -26.79 -16.06
C ARG A 135 -4.04 -25.77 -15.04
N VAL A 136 -4.07 -26.11 -13.75
CA VAL A 136 -4.38 -25.17 -12.67
C VAL A 136 -3.40 -23.98 -12.63
N LEU A 137 -2.17 -24.14 -13.13
CA LEU A 137 -1.18 -23.07 -13.22
C LEU A 137 -1.60 -21.94 -14.18
N ARG A 138 -2.56 -22.17 -15.09
CA ARG A 138 -3.14 -21.09 -15.92
C ARG A 138 -3.85 -20.02 -15.06
N LEU A 139 -4.30 -20.35 -13.84
CA LEU A 139 -4.88 -19.36 -12.91
C LEU A 139 -3.91 -18.24 -12.53
N LYS A 140 -2.60 -18.39 -12.76
CA LYS A 140 -1.61 -17.31 -12.60
C LYS A 140 -1.99 -16.05 -13.41
N GLN A 141 -2.64 -16.21 -14.56
CA GLN A 141 -3.11 -15.09 -15.39
C GLN A 141 -4.20 -14.28 -14.68
N LEU A 142 -5.18 -14.95 -14.05
CA LEU A 142 -6.20 -14.29 -13.23
C LEU A 142 -5.58 -13.54 -12.04
N VAL A 143 -4.61 -14.17 -11.37
CA VAL A 143 -3.88 -13.55 -10.27
C VAL A 143 -3.17 -12.27 -10.73
N LYS A 144 -2.59 -12.26 -11.95
CA LYS A 144 -1.92 -11.09 -12.54
C LYS A 144 -2.86 -9.89 -12.72
N PHE A 145 -4.13 -10.14 -13.03
CA PHE A 145 -5.14 -9.08 -13.15
C PHE A 145 -5.58 -8.52 -11.80
N LYS A 146 -5.70 -9.38 -10.77
CA LYS A 146 -6.26 -9.01 -9.46
C LYS A 146 -5.21 -8.50 -8.47
N LYS A 147 -3.99 -9.00 -8.52
CA LYS A 147 -2.94 -8.76 -7.52
C LYS A 147 -1.66 -8.26 -8.19
N ARG A 148 -0.90 -7.42 -7.48
CA ARG A 148 0.40 -6.88 -7.93
C ARG A 148 1.45 -7.02 -6.83
N GLY A 149 2.72 -7.05 -7.21
CA GLY A 149 3.84 -7.11 -6.27
C GLY A 149 3.87 -8.42 -5.46
N PHE A 150 4.06 -8.31 -4.15
CA PHE A 150 4.17 -9.46 -3.24
C PHE A 150 2.94 -10.38 -3.27
N ASP A 151 1.73 -9.81 -3.29
CA ASP A 151 0.49 -10.60 -3.26
C ASP A 151 0.31 -11.47 -4.51
N TYR A 152 0.82 -11.01 -5.66
CA TYR A 152 0.85 -11.78 -6.91
C TYR A 152 1.80 -12.98 -6.76
N GLU A 153 3.05 -12.74 -6.35
CA GLU A 153 4.07 -13.79 -6.23
C GLU A 153 3.71 -14.81 -5.13
N LEU A 154 3.15 -14.38 -4.00
CA LEU A 154 2.65 -15.28 -2.97
C LEU A 154 1.53 -16.18 -3.50
N SER A 155 0.59 -15.62 -4.26
CA SER A 155 -0.53 -16.39 -4.81
C SER A 155 -0.06 -17.37 -5.89
N VAL A 156 0.89 -16.98 -6.74
CA VAL A 156 1.52 -17.86 -7.73
C VAL A 156 2.31 -18.98 -7.06
N PHE A 157 3.04 -18.67 -5.98
CA PHE A 157 3.76 -19.67 -5.19
C PHE A 157 2.79 -20.71 -4.62
N MET A 158 1.73 -20.29 -3.91
CA MET A 158 0.74 -21.22 -3.35
C MET A 158 0.09 -22.09 -4.43
N LEU A 159 -0.31 -21.48 -5.54
CA LEU A 159 -0.90 -22.19 -6.68
C LEU A 159 0.08 -23.23 -7.25
N SER A 160 1.36 -22.85 -7.41
CA SER A 160 2.39 -23.75 -7.94
C SER A 160 2.71 -24.91 -7.00
N SER A 161 2.74 -24.66 -5.69
CA SER A 161 2.98 -25.68 -4.68
C SER A 161 1.85 -26.72 -4.66
N VAL A 162 0.59 -26.28 -4.69
CA VAL A 162 -0.58 -27.18 -4.77
C VAL A 162 -0.52 -28.01 -6.06
N ALA A 163 -0.21 -27.39 -7.21
CA ALA A 163 -0.10 -28.11 -8.47
C ALA A 163 0.99 -29.19 -8.43
N VAL A 164 2.17 -28.88 -7.90
CA VAL A 164 3.29 -29.83 -7.77
C VAL A 164 2.94 -30.97 -6.82
N ILE A 165 2.31 -30.69 -5.68
CA ILE A 165 1.89 -31.72 -4.71
C ILE A 165 0.88 -32.69 -5.35
N LEU A 166 -0.15 -32.17 -6.04
CA LEU A 166 -1.15 -33.00 -6.70
C LEU A 166 -0.57 -33.82 -7.84
N CYS A 167 0.35 -33.24 -8.63
CA CYS A 167 1.06 -33.97 -9.67
C CYS A 167 1.93 -35.08 -9.05
N ALA A 168 2.68 -34.77 -7.99
CA ALA A 168 3.53 -35.75 -7.33
C ALA A 168 2.72 -36.90 -6.70
N ALA A 169 1.57 -36.59 -6.09
CA ALA A 169 0.67 -37.57 -5.52
C ALA A 169 0.07 -38.48 -6.60
N GLY A 170 -0.39 -37.90 -7.72
CA GLY A 170 -0.89 -38.67 -8.86
C GLY A 170 0.20 -39.55 -9.48
N MET A 171 1.45 -39.05 -9.59
CA MET A 171 2.60 -39.82 -10.09
C MET A 171 2.90 -40.99 -9.17
N PHE A 172 2.96 -40.76 -7.87
CA PHE A 172 3.22 -41.82 -6.90
C PHE A 172 2.14 -42.90 -6.96
N GLN A 173 0.87 -42.52 -6.99
CA GLN A 173 -0.25 -43.45 -7.14
C GLN A 173 -0.13 -44.28 -8.41
N ALA A 174 0.12 -43.63 -9.56
CA ALA A 174 0.22 -44.32 -10.85
C ALA A 174 1.42 -45.29 -10.94
N LEU A 175 2.53 -45.00 -10.23
CA LEU A 175 3.71 -45.86 -10.19
C LEU A 175 3.51 -47.08 -9.30
N GLU A 176 2.84 -46.92 -8.16
CA GLU A 176 2.68 -47.98 -7.15
C GLU A 176 1.44 -48.85 -7.38
N GLU A 177 0.46 -48.39 -8.17
CA GLU A 177 -0.81 -49.10 -8.40
C GLU A 177 -0.64 -50.56 -8.88
N GLN A 178 0.37 -50.84 -9.71
CA GLN A 178 0.63 -52.21 -10.17
C GLN A 178 1.00 -53.15 -9.00
N HIS A 179 1.81 -52.69 -8.06
CA HIS A 179 2.24 -53.48 -6.89
C HIS A 179 1.10 -53.75 -5.91
N TYR A 180 0.22 -52.76 -5.73
CA TYR A 180 -0.93 -52.88 -4.83
C TYR A 180 -2.04 -53.77 -5.43
N GLN A 181 -2.28 -53.68 -6.74
CA GLN A 181 -3.20 -54.58 -7.47
C GLN A 181 -2.78 -56.05 -7.36
N ASP A 182 -1.48 -56.34 -7.46
CA ASP A 182 -0.94 -57.70 -7.31
C ASP A 182 -1.17 -58.29 -5.90
N LYS A 183 -1.40 -57.44 -4.89
CA LYS A 183 -1.68 -57.82 -3.49
C LYS A 183 -3.17 -57.76 -3.11
N HIS A 184 -4.08 -57.55 -4.06
CA HIS A 184 -5.51 -57.32 -3.80
C HIS A 184 -5.80 -56.16 -2.83
N SER A 185 -4.95 -55.13 -2.82
CA SER A 185 -5.16 -53.91 -2.04
C SER A 185 -5.22 -52.73 -3.02
N ASP A 186 -6.13 -51.78 -2.81
CA ASP A 186 -6.18 -50.55 -3.62
C ASP A 186 -5.57 -49.40 -2.82
N MET A 187 -4.54 -48.75 -3.37
CA MET A 187 -4.01 -47.52 -2.80
C MET A 187 -4.94 -46.35 -3.14
N SER A 188 -5.51 -45.72 -2.11
CA SER A 188 -6.33 -44.53 -2.30
C SER A 188 -5.46 -43.33 -2.69
N PHE A 189 -6.00 -42.41 -3.48
CA PHE A 189 -5.31 -41.16 -3.77
C PHE A 189 -4.97 -40.37 -2.50
N HIS A 190 -5.81 -40.47 -1.46
CA HIS A 190 -5.54 -39.85 -0.16
C HIS A 190 -4.24 -40.35 0.46
N ASP A 191 -3.93 -41.64 0.32
CA ASP A 191 -2.72 -42.26 0.86
C ASP A 191 -1.48 -41.78 0.11
N SER A 192 -1.58 -41.64 -1.22
CA SER A 192 -0.51 -41.07 -2.05
C SER A 192 -0.30 -39.59 -1.77
N LEU A 193 -1.37 -38.82 -1.56
CA LEU A 193 -1.30 -37.41 -1.19
C LEU A 193 -0.67 -37.24 0.20
N TYR A 194 -1.08 -38.06 1.16
CA TYR A 194 -0.51 -38.08 2.50
C TYR A 194 0.99 -38.40 2.46
N PHE A 195 1.40 -39.46 1.75
CA PHE A 195 2.81 -39.82 1.57
C PHE A 195 3.63 -38.65 0.99
N VAL A 196 3.13 -38.01 -0.06
CA VAL A 196 3.83 -36.87 -0.69
C VAL A 196 3.93 -35.68 0.26
N LEU A 197 2.88 -35.36 1.03
CA LEU A 197 2.91 -34.27 2.01
C LEU A 197 3.90 -34.54 3.14
N VAL A 198 3.92 -35.75 3.69
CA VAL A 198 4.87 -36.19 4.74
C VAL A 198 6.31 -36.19 4.21
N THR A 199 6.51 -36.56 2.95
CA THR A 199 7.83 -36.56 2.31
C THR A 199 8.34 -35.14 2.02
N ILE A 200 7.49 -34.27 1.45
CA ILE A 200 7.83 -32.87 1.16
C ILE A 200 8.08 -32.06 2.45
N SER A 201 7.31 -32.35 3.51
CA SER A 201 7.50 -31.73 4.82
C SER A 201 8.70 -32.26 5.59
N THR A 202 9.45 -33.22 5.03
CA THR A 202 10.63 -33.85 5.64
C THR A 202 10.35 -34.59 6.95
N VAL A 203 9.08 -34.93 7.24
CA VAL A 203 8.69 -35.66 8.46
C VAL A 203 9.02 -37.14 8.33
N GLY A 204 8.62 -37.79 7.23
CA GLY A 204 9.01 -39.16 6.90
C GLY A 204 8.61 -40.22 7.94
N TYR A 205 7.31 -40.37 8.24
CA TYR A 205 6.83 -41.35 9.23
C TYR A 205 7.20 -42.81 8.89
N GLY A 206 7.37 -43.14 7.61
CA GLY A 206 7.75 -44.49 7.15
C GLY A 206 6.62 -45.51 7.19
N ASP A 207 5.39 -45.06 7.40
CA ASP A 207 4.16 -45.85 7.35
C ASP A 207 3.77 -46.26 5.91
N ILE A 208 4.00 -45.36 4.95
CA ILE A 208 3.91 -45.64 3.51
C ILE A 208 5.29 -45.47 2.90
N THR A 209 5.75 -46.47 2.16
CA THR A 209 7.05 -46.45 1.46
C THR A 209 6.90 -46.97 0.04
N PRO A 210 7.67 -46.43 -0.93
CA PRO A 210 7.68 -46.95 -2.30
C PRO A 210 8.07 -48.44 -2.28
N GLN A 211 7.35 -49.28 -3.02
CA GLN A 211 7.66 -50.70 -3.14
C GLN A 211 8.21 -51.04 -4.53
N THR A 212 7.93 -50.20 -5.53
CA THR A 212 8.40 -50.39 -6.91
C THR A 212 9.75 -49.73 -7.16
N ASP A 213 10.59 -50.30 -8.05
CA ASP A 213 11.88 -49.69 -8.42
C ASP A 213 11.69 -48.29 -9.04
N LEU A 214 10.64 -48.11 -9.86
CA LEU A 214 10.27 -46.82 -10.43
C LEU A 214 9.78 -45.83 -9.35
N GLY A 215 9.04 -46.30 -8.34
CA GLY A 215 8.63 -45.51 -7.19
C GLY A 215 9.82 -45.02 -6.38
N HIS A 216 10.84 -45.85 -6.14
CA HIS A 216 12.06 -45.45 -5.46
C HIS A 216 12.81 -44.34 -6.22
N VAL A 217 13.00 -44.51 -7.53
CA VAL A 217 13.66 -43.50 -8.38
C VAL A 217 12.85 -42.20 -8.39
N PHE A 218 11.53 -42.28 -8.47
CA PHE A 218 10.65 -41.11 -8.44
C PHE A 218 10.77 -40.35 -7.11
N VAL A 219 10.74 -41.05 -5.97
CA VAL A 219 10.87 -40.43 -4.65
C VAL A 219 12.23 -39.75 -4.49
N MET A 220 13.33 -40.36 -4.97
CA MET A 220 14.64 -39.72 -4.97
C MET A 220 14.65 -38.40 -5.78
N LEU A 221 14.08 -38.42 -7.00
CA LEU A 221 13.98 -37.22 -7.83
C LEU A 221 13.05 -36.16 -7.22
N LEU A 222 11.94 -36.58 -6.61
CA LEU A 222 11.01 -35.72 -5.90
C LEU A 222 11.71 -34.96 -4.78
N ILE A 223 12.47 -35.66 -3.93
CA ILE A 223 13.22 -35.08 -2.83
C ILE A 223 14.22 -34.03 -3.36
N ILE A 224 15.03 -34.38 -4.37
CA ILE A 224 16.00 -33.44 -4.98
C ILE A 224 15.31 -32.18 -5.53
N SER A 225 14.16 -32.37 -6.22
CA SER A 225 13.38 -31.27 -6.78
C SER A 225 12.85 -30.34 -5.68
N VAL A 226 12.30 -30.89 -4.59
CA VAL A 226 11.74 -30.12 -3.47
C VAL A 226 12.82 -29.33 -2.75
N PHE A 227 13.95 -29.95 -2.42
CA PHE A 227 15.10 -29.30 -1.81
C PHE A 227 15.68 -28.17 -2.67
N THR A 228 15.48 -28.22 -3.99
CA THR A 228 15.95 -27.16 -4.91
C THR A 228 14.89 -26.07 -5.12
N PHE A 229 13.63 -26.46 -5.28
CA PHE A 229 12.54 -25.56 -5.66
C PHE A 229 12.03 -24.72 -4.48
N VAL A 230 11.80 -25.35 -3.33
CA VAL A 230 11.20 -24.66 -2.16
C VAL A 230 12.10 -23.53 -1.65
N PRO A 231 13.42 -23.71 -1.44
CA PRO A 231 14.26 -22.62 -0.95
C PRO A 231 14.40 -21.46 -1.93
N ARG A 232 14.44 -21.73 -3.25
CA ARG A 232 14.49 -20.67 -4.28
C ARG A 232 13.25 -19.80 -4.25
N GLN A 233 12.07 -20.43 -4.21
CA GLN A 233 10.81 -19.69 -4.15
C GLN A 233 10.66 -18.92 -2.83
N LEU A 234 11.02 -19.54 -1.71
CA LEU A 234 10.98 -18.89 -0.41
C LEU A 234 11.94 -17.70 -0.33
N SER A 235 13.12 -17.80 -0.94
CA SER A 235 14.09 -16.71 -1.00
C SER A 235 13.57 -15.53 -1.83
N LYS A 236 12.95 -15.81 -2.99
CA LYS A 236 12.29 -14.78 -3.81
C LYS A 236 11.14 -14.10 -3.06
N LEU A 237 10.31 -14.88 -2.36
CA LEU A 237 9.25 -14.34 -1.51
C LEU A 237 9.82 -13.48 -0.37
N ASN A 238 10.90 -13.91 0.28
CA ASN A 238 11.54 -13.15 1.35
C ASN A 238 12.16 -11.84 0.81
N GLU A 239 12.79 -11.88 -0.35
CA GLU A 239 13.30 -10.68 -1.03
C GLU A 239 12.18 -9.68 -1.34
N LEU A 240 11.07 -10.15 -1.89
CA LEU A 240 9.90 -9.31 -2.16
C LEU A 240 9.21 -8.83 -0.87
N ALA A 241 9.19 -9.67 0.18
CA ALA A 241 8.66 -9.30 1.49
C ALA A 241 9.47 -8.15 2.12
N LYS A 242 10.79 -8.14 1.94
CA LYS A 242 11.65 -7.01 2.38
C LYS A 242 11.25 -5.70 1.71
N HIS A 243 10.75 -5.71 0.47
CA HIS A 243 10.28 -4.52 -0.21
C HIS A 243 8.83 -4.15 0.12
N ASN A 244 8.03 -5.11 0.59
CA ASN A 244 6.66 -4.89 1.02
C ASN A 244 6.61 -4.44 2.50
N PHE A 245 7.26 -3.30 2.79
CA PHE A 245 7.23 -2.72 4.13
C PHE A 245 5.78 -2.44 4.54
N PRO A 246 5.39 -2.67 5.82
CA PRO A 246 4.03 -2.36 6.29
C PRO A 246 3.64 -0.89 6.06
N TYR A 247 4.63 0.00 5.98
CA TYR A 247 4.49 1.43 5.74
C TYR A 247 4.30 1.82 4.25
N ASN A 248 4.29 0.84 3.33
CA ASN A 248 3.99 1.06 1.91
C ASN A 248 2.49 0.95 1.59
N LYS A 249 1.65 0.63 2.59
CA LYS A 249 0.19 0.59 2.42
C LYS A 249 -0.39 2.00 2.28
N SER A 250 -1.65 2.10 1.82
CA SER A 250 -2.40 3.35 1.85
C SER A 250 -2.97 3.60 3.24
N TYR A 251 -3.13 4.86 3.61
CA TYR A 251 -3.89 5.24 4.80
C TYR A 251 -5.36 4.87 4.60
N GLU A 252 -5.95 4.32 5.64
CA GLU A 252 -7.38 4.06 5.74
C GLU A 252 -7.87 4.75 7.01
N PRO A 253 -8.99 5.50 6.94
CA PRO A 253 -9.54 6.21 8.08
C PRO A 253 -9.89 5.19 9.17
N LYS A 254 -9.37 5.44 10.38
CA LYS A 254 -9.67 4.60 11.54
C LYS A 254 -11.01 5.06 12.14
N ASN A 255 -11.73 4.13 12.80
CA ASN A 255 -13.12 4.34 13.25
C ASN A 255 -13.33 5.69 13.96
N ASN A 256 -14.43 6.38 13.62
CA ASN A 256 -14.88 7.68 14.15
C ASN A 256 -13.99 8.91 13.82
N ALA A 257 -12.97 8.79 12.97
CA ALA A 257 -12.22 9.97 12.51
C ALA A 257 -13.07 10.83 11.55
N SER A 258 -13.24 12.11 11.92
CA SER A 258 -13.90 13.12 11.07
C SER A 258 -13.03 13.54 9.87
N GLY A 259 -11.72 13.30 9.95
CA GLY A 259 -10.72 13.66 8.95
C GLY A 259 -9.32 13.28 9.42
N HIS A 260 -8.31 13.74 8.70
CA HIS A 260 -6.92 13.50 9.08
C HIS A 260 -6.02 14.67 8.68
N VAL A 261 -4.86 14.71 9.33
CA VAL A 261 -3.80 15.67 9.10
C VAL A 261 -2.59 14.91 8.57
N VAL A 262 -1.94 15.47 7.55
CA VAL A 262 -0.71 14.90 6.99
C VAL A 262 0.49 15.68 7.52
N VAL A 263 1.48 14.98 8.07
CA VAL A 263 2.73 15.56 8.56
C VAL A 263 3.87 14.97 7.74
N ALA A 264 4.46 15.76 6.86
CA ALA A 264 5.53 15.34 5.97
C ALA A 264 6.84 16.05 6.29
N GLY A 265 7.94 15.32 6.14
CA GLY A 265 9.27 15.88 6.25
C GLY A 265 10.28 15.00 5.53
N GLN A 266 11.48 15.54 5.28
CA GLN A 266 12.56 14.78 4.66
C GLN A 266 13.06 13.64 5.57
N ASP A 267 13.14 13.91 6.87
CA ASP A 267 13.41 12.91 7.91
C ASP A 267 12.73 13.33 9.21
N LEU A 268 11.80 12.52 9.71
CA LEU A 268 11.06 12.80 10.94
C LEU A 268 11.74 12.12 12.13
N THR A 269 12.31 12.92 13.03
CA THR A 269 12.98 12.42 14.24
C THR A 269 11.97 11.98 15.30
N PHE A 270 12.41 11.11 16.22
CA PHE A 270 11.57 10.67 17.35
C PHE A 270 11.09 11.85 18.20
N ASP A 271 12.00 12.78 18.52
CA ASP A 271 11.68 13.93 19.38
C ASP A 271 10.58 14.78 18.72
N TYR A 272 10.70 15.06 17.42
CA TYR A 272 9.67 15.80 16.69
C TYR A 272 8.30 15.10 16.70
N ILE A 273 8.24 13.80 16.38
CA ILE A 273 6.98 13.05 16.37
C ILE A 273 6.36 13.01 17.78
N SER A 274 7.19 12.80 18.80
CA SER A 274 6.75 12.78 20.19
C SER A 274 6.16 14.13 20.59
N ASP A 275 6.88 15.22 20.37
CA ASP A 275 6.45 16.57 20.74
C ASP A 275 5.19 16.98 19.96
N PHE A 276 5.12 16.66 18.67
CA PHE A 276 3.94 16.89 17.85
C PHE A 276 2.72 16.14 18.39
N LEU A 277 2.84 14.84 18.67
CA LEU A 277 1.72 14.03 19.18
C LEU A 277 1.28 14.46 20.58
N LEU A 278 2.23 14.88 21.42
CA LEU A 278 1.94 15.39 22.76
C LEU A 278 1.14 16.69 22.69
N GLU A 279 1.57 17.63 21.86
CA GLU A 279 0.90 18.93 21.69
C GLU A 279 -0.43 18.79 20.95
N PHE A 280 -0.46 18.01 19.86
CA PHE A 280 -1.64 17.82 19.03
C PHE A 280 -2.73 17.04 19.77
N PHE A 281 -2.40 16.07 20.62
CA PHE A 281 -3.38 15.30 21.40
C PHE A 281 -3.34 15.65 22.90
N HIS A 282 -3.02 16.90 23.22
CA HIS A 282 -3.08 17.40 24.59
C HIS A 282 -4.52 17.56 25.08
N SER A 283 -4.78 17.30 26.36
CA SER A 283 -6.14 17.34 26.94
C SER A 283 -6.78 18.73 26.89
N THR A 284 -5.98 19.79 26.94
CA THR A 284 -6.47 21.19 26.85
C THR A 284 -7.02 21.55 25.47
N ARG A 285 -6.77 20.74 24.44
CA ARG A 285 -7.27 20.96 23.07
C ARG A 285 -8.66 20.35 22.85
N GLY A 286 -9.20 19.62 23.82
CA GLY A 286 -10.48 18.91 23.73
C GLY A 286 -10.39 17.59 22.95
N ASP A 287 -11.54 17.00 22.63
CA ASP A 287 -11.63 15.75 21.88
C ASP A 287 -11.37 15.97 20.38
N ILE A 288 -10.13 15.69 19.96
CA ILE A 288 -9.72 15.84 18.56
C ILE A 288 -10.08 14.59 17.76
N HIS A 289 -11.13 14.66 16.94
CA HIS A 289 -11.53 13.57 16.05
C HIS A 289 -10.75 13.54 14.72
N LEU A 290 -9.44 13.81 14.76
CA LEU A 290 -8.55 13.80 13.61
C LEU A 290 -7.44 12.75 13.78
N ASP A 291 -7.19 12.00 12.72
CA ASP A 291 -6.02 11.13 12.63
C ASP A 291 -4.78 11.90 12.18
N VAL A 292 -3.60 11.42 12.56
CA VAL A 292 -2.31 11.97 12.13
C VAL A 292 -1.57 10.97 11.25
N VAL A 293 -1.30 11.37 10.00
CA VAL A 293 -0.57 10.58 9.01
C VAL A 293 0.83 11.16 8.81
N PHE A 294 1.84 10.47 9.33
CA PHE A 294 3.24 10.83 9.12
C PHE A 294 3.73 10.31 7.78
N MET A 295 4.40 11.16 7.01
CA MET A 295 5.00 10.81 5.71
C MET A 295 6.50 11.11 5.71
N CYS A 296 7.31 10.10 5.40
CA CYS A 296 8.75 10.23 5.33
C CYS A 296 9.36 9.25 4.32
N ASN A 297 10.49 9.57 3.71
CA ASN A 297 11.16 8.66 2.77
C ASN A 297 11.86 7.48 3.49
N THR A 298 12.21 7.67 4.75
CA THR A 298 12.89 6.69 5.61
C THR A 298 11.86 5.83 6.38
N PRO A 299 12.15 4.55 6.66
CA PRO A 299 11.31 3.75 7.54
C PRO A 299 11.44 4.22 9.00
N PRO A 300 10.42 4.04 9.84
CA PRO A 300 10.45 4.53 11.22
C PRO A 300 11.46 3.72 12.05
N SER A 301 12.20 4.43 12.90
CA SER A 301 13.11 3.82 13.88
C SER A 301 12.35 2.98 14.90
N THR A 302 13.04 2.06 15.58
CA THR A 302 12.43 1.19 16.62
C THR A 302 11.78 1.97 17.76
N ARG A 303 12.28 3.18 18.07
CA ARG A 303 11.67 4.09 19.06
C ARG A 303 10.36 4.68 18.57
N ILE A 304 10.31 5.12 17.30
CA ILE A 304 9.08 5.64 16.68
C ILE A 304 8.01 4.55 16.62
N LYS A 305 8.39 3.32 16.25
CA LYS A 305 7.45 2.19 16.23
C LYS A 305 6.78 1.97 17.58
N ARG A 306 7.59 1.89 18.65
CA ARG A 306 7.08 1.75 20.03
C ARG A 306 6.15 2.90 20.42
N LEU A 307 6.50 4.14 20.05
CA LEU A 307 5.65 5.30 20.34
C LEU A 307 4.29 5.18 19.64
N LEU A 308 4.27 4.87 18.34
CA LEU A 308 3.03 4.76 17.56
C LEU A 308 2.18 3.55 17.96
N GLU A 309 2.78 2.50 18.52
CA GLU A 309 2.07 1.31 19.04
C GLU A 309 1.44 1.53 20.42
N THR A 310 1.78 2.62 21.11
CA THR A 310 1.19 2.99 22.40
C THR A 310 -0.33 3.14 22.27
N GLU A 311 -1.09 2.65 23.25
CA GLU A 311 -2.56 2.62 23.23
C GLU A 311 -3.19 3.97 22.85
N LYS A 312 -2.64 5.08 23.39
CA LYS A 312 -3.07 6.46 23.09
C LYS A 312 -3.00 6.83 21.59
N TYR A 313 -2.03 6.28 20.85
CA TYR A 313 -1.71 6.70 19.49
C TYR A 313 -2.01 5.64 18.42
N ARG A 314 -2.05 4.35 18.79
CA ARG A 314 -2.18 3.21 17.86
C ARG A 314 -3.39 3.31 16.94
N LEU A 315 -4.51 3.80 17.46
CA LEU A 315 -5.76 3.93 16.71
C LEU A 315 -5.94 5.28 16.01
N ARG A 316 -5.02 6.23 16.20
CA ARG A 316 -5.13 7.62 15.68
C ARG A 316 -3.97 8.06 14.81
N THR A 317 -2.92 7.23 14.72
CA THR A 317 -1.71 7.54 13.96
C THR A 317 -1.46 6.51 12.86
N CYS A 318 -0.88 6.97 11.76
CA CYS A 318 -0.42 6.13 10.66
C CYS A 318 0.95 6.65 10.20
N TYR A 319 1.86 5.75 9.84
CA TYR A 319 3.15 6.11 9.27
C TYR A 319 3.25 5.54 7.85
N LEU A 320 3.49 6.42 6.88
CA LEU A 320 3.62 6.08 5.48
C LEU A 320 5.03 6.41 5.02
N ARG A 321 5.64 5.44 4.33
CA ARG A 321 6.88 5.68 3.60
C ARG A 321 6.56 6.31 2.25
N GLY A 322 7.11 7.49 1.98
CA GLY A 322 6.94 8.22 0.74
C GLY A 322 7.18 9.73 0.87
N SER A 323 7.02 10.44 -0.24
CA SER A 323 7.14 11.90 -0.30
C SER A 323 5.90 12.52 -0.94
N LEU A 324 5.49 13.68 -0.44
CA LEU A 324 4.39 14.45 -1.02
C LEU A 324 4.65 14.91 -2.47
N ASN A 325 5.89 14.82 -2.96
CA ASN A 325 6.22 15.12 -4.36
C ASN A 325 5.69 14.04 -5.33
N SER A 326 5.54 12.80 -4.86
CA SER A 326 5.03 11.69 -5.67
C SER A 326 3.51 11.67 -5.70
N TYR A 327 2.92 11.56 -6.90
CA TYR A 327 1.46 11.45 -7.06
C TYR A 327 0.90 10.21 -6.35
N ALA A 328 1.57 9.06 -6.49
CA ALA A 328 1.13 7.81 -5.86
C ALA A 328 1.10 7.92 -4.33
N ASP A 329 2.07 8.61 -3.72
CA ASP A 329 2.14 8.76 -2.27
C ASP A 329 1.09 9.75 -1.74
N ARG A 330 0.73 10.79 -2.51
CA ARG A 330 -0.38 11.70 -2.17
C ARG A 330 -1.73 10.97 -2.13
N GLU A 331 -1.99 10.10 -3.10
CA GLU A 331 -3.17 9.25 -3.13
C GLU A 331 -3.18 8.25 -1.97
N ARG A 332 -2.03 7.62 -1.69
CA ARG A 332 -1.87 6.73 -0.52
C ARG A 332 -2.11 7.43 0.81
N ALA A 333 -1.67 8.67 0.94
CA ALA A 333 -1.93 9.50 2.12
C ALA A 333 -3.36 10.06 2.16
N ARG A 334 -4.17 9.83 1.12
CA ARG A 334 -5.51 10.40 0.95
C ARG A 334 -5.56 11.91 1.13
N LEU A 335 -4.59 12.63 0.55
CA LEU A 335 -4.47 14.08 0.68
C LEU A 335 -5.76 14.82 0.29
N ARG A 336 -6.57 14.27 -0.61
CA ARG A 336 -7.90 14.77 -0.98
C ARG A 336 -8.85 14.90 0.21
N ALA A 337 -8.79 14.01 1.18
CA ALA A 337 -9.62 14.03 2.38
C ALA A 337 -8.93 14.71 3.58
N ALA A 338 -7.66 15.11 3.46
CA ALA A 338 -6.93 15.78 4.53
C ALA A 338 -7.53 17.16 4.84
N SER A 339 -7.52 17.53 6.12
CA SER A 339 -7.93 18.85 6.60
C SER A 339 -6.76 19.83 6.53
N ALA A 340 -5.57 19.38 6.93
CA ALA A 340 -4.35 20.17 6.93
C ALA A 340 -3.13 19.34 6.54
N ALA A 341 -2.09 20.01 6.04
CA ALA A 341 -0.80 19.45 5.73
C ALA A 341 0.31 20.26 6.41
N PHE A 342 1.15 19.59 7.20
CA PHE A 342 2.34 20.14 7.83
C PHE A 342 3.57 19.66 7.05
N VAL A 343 4.38 20.60 6.56
CA VAL A 343 5.63 20.30 5.86
C VAL A 343 6.79 20.84 6.69
N VAL A 344 7.65 19.92 7.12
CA VAL A 344 8.55 20.13 8.25
C VAL A 344 10.00 19.90 7.81
N SER A 345 10.85 20.88 8.10
CA SER A 345 12.30 20.80 7.94
C SER A 345 12.99 20.10 9.12
N ASN A 346 14.14 19.46 8.93
CA ASN A 346 14.86 18.79 10.01
C ASN A 346 16.24 19.41 10.26
N ARG A 347 16.34 20.15 11.36
CA ARG A 347 17.58 20.81 11.80
C ARG A 347 18.77 19.87 12.03
N ARG A 348 18.53 18.59 12.32
CA ARG A 348 19.60 17.61 12.64
C ARG A 348 20.24 16.99 11.39
N LEU A 349 19.71 17.23 10.19
CA LEU A 349 20.37 16.75 8.97
C LEU A 349 21.65 17.55 8.69
N HIS A 350 22.70 16.85 8.25
CA HIS A 350 23.96 17.46 7.79
C HIS A 350 23.83 18.24 6.46
N THR A 351 22.64 18.28 5.88
CA THR A 351 22.35 19.01 4.63
C THR A 351 22.21 20.50 4.91
N LYS A 352 22.72 21.34 4.00
CA LYS A 352 22.60 22.81 4.09
C LYS A 352 21.15 23.24 4.29
N ALA A 353 20.91 24.18 5.21
CA ALA A 353 19.57 24.68 5.54
C ALA A 353 18.79 25.15 4.30
N THR A 354 19.45 25.89 3.40
CA THR A 354 18.86 26.37 2.13
C THR A 354 18.32 25.23 1.26
N GLN A 355 19.01 24.09 1.20
CA GLN A 355 18.58 22.95 0.40
C GLN A 355 17.37 22.25 1.04
N GLN A 356 17.31 22.21 2.38
CA GLN A 356 16.15 21.67 3.09
C GLN A 356 14.92 22.57 2.95
N ASP A 357 15.11 23.88 2.95
CA ASP A 357 14.01 24.82 2.73
C ASP A 357 13.48 24.70 1.31
N ALA A 358 14.37 24.57 0.31
CA ALA A 358 13.97 24.30 -1.06
C ALA A 358 13.14 22.99 -1.17
N THR A 359 13.54 21.89 -0.52
CA THR A 359 12.76 20.64 -0.55
C THR A 359 11.41 20.78 0.16
N THR A 360 11.36 21.53 1.25
CA THR A 360 10.13 21.82 2.01
C THR A 360 9.15 22.66 1.17
N VAL A 361 9.64 23.72 0.52
CA VAL A 361 8.84 24.55 -0.38
C VAL A 361 8.34 23.76 -1.59
N LEU A 362 9.15 22.86 -2.16
CA LEU A 362 8.73 21.99 -3.26
C LEU A 362 7.61 21.02 -2.82
N GLN A 363 7.68 20.47 -1.60
CA GLN A 363 6.60 19.65 -1.05
C GLN A 363 5.33 20.47 -0.80
N ALA A 364 5.46 21.70 -0.29
CA ALA A 364 4.37 22.64 -0.12
C ALA A 364 3.69 22.99 -1.46
N LEU A 365 4.47 23.29 -2.49
CA LEU A 365 4.00 23.53 -3.86
C LEU A 365 3.26 22.32 -4.41
N SER A 366 3.79 21.11 -4.20
CA SER A 366 3.16 19.86 -4.61
C SER A 366 1.79 19.65 -3.98
N VAL A 367 1.64 19.97 -2.68
CA VAL A 367 0.35 19.94 -1.99
C VAL A 367 -0.60 20.98 -2.56
N ARG A 368 -0.16 22.22 -2.77
CA ARG A 368 -0.99 23.30 -3.32
C ARG A 368 -1.49 22.95 -4.72
N ASN A 369 -0.60 22.52 -5.62
CA ASN A 369 -0.97 22.11 -6.97
C ASN A 369 -2.01 20.99 -6.98
N TYR A 370 -1.90 20.02 -6.07
CA TYR A 370 -2.88 18.94 -5.95
C TYR A 370 -4.21 19.42 -5.37
N ALA A 371 -4.18 20.30 -4.37
CA ALA A 371 -5.37 20.89 -3.76
C ALA A 371 -6.17 21.74 -4.78
N ASP A 372 -5.48 22.55 -5.57
CA ASP A 372 -6.05 23.41 -6.60
C ASP A 372 -6.66 22.58 -7.74
N ALA A 373 -5.99 21.50 -8.16
CA ALA A 373 -6.53 20.56 -9.16
C ALA A 373 -7.86 19.90 -8.73
N ILE A 374 -8.10 19.76 -7.43
CA ILE A 374 -9.32 19.16 -6.88
C ILE A 374 -10.31 20.25 -6.39
N SER A 375 -9.95 21.53 -6.54
CA SER A 375 -10.72 22.67 -6.03
C SER A 375 -11.06 22.55 -4.54
N LYS A 376 -10.18 21.93 -3.76
CA LYS A 376 -10.32 21.80 -2.31
C LYS A 376 -9.29 22.67 -1.61
N ARG A 377 -9.72 23.43 -0.61
CA ARG A 377 -8.80 24.17 0.26
C ARG A 377 -8.21 23.22 1.30
N ILE A 378 -6.88 23.12 1.33
CA ILE A 378 -6.11 22.44 2.37
C ILE A 378 -5.30 23.51 3.11
N ASP A 379 -5.37 23.51 4.44
CA ASP A 379 -4.56 24.41 5.26
C ASP A 379 -3.12 23.88 5.31
N LEU A 380 -2.18 24.71 4.87
CA LEU A 380 -0.79 24.34 4.67
C LEU A 380 0.09 25.05 5.69
N TYR A 381 0.86 24.30 6.46
CA TYR A 381 1.79 24.81 7.47
C TYR A 381 3.20 24.41 7.08
N VAL A 382 4.10 25.38 6.95
CA VAL A 382 5.46 25.16 6.43
C VAL A 382 6.46 25.66 7.46
N GLN A 383 7.44 24.81 7.80
CA GLN A 383 8.54 25.18 8.69
C GLN A 383 9.83 25.34 7.89
N LEU A 384 10.50 26.49 8.06
CA LEU A 384 11.76 26.83 7.39
C LEU A 384 12.91 27.02 8.39
N LEU A 385 14.13 26.73 7.96
CA LEU A 385 15.35 26.80 8.77
C LEU A 385 16.19 28.05 8.49
N SER A 386 16.32 28.44 7.22
CA SER A 386 17.18 29.52 6.76
C SER A 386 16.59 30.88 7.10
N THR A 387 17.47 31.87 7.25
CA THR A 387 17.13 33.29 7.36
C THR A 387 16.85 33.94 6.00
N SER A 388 16.76 33.17 4.92
CA SER A 388 16.51 33.70 3.59
C SER A 388 15.01 33.91 3.38
N ASP A 389 14.64 35.13 3.00
CA ASP A 389 13.24 35.52 2.81
C ASP A 389 12.65 35.01 1.48
N GLU A 390 13.48 34.55 0.54
CA GLU A 390 13.03 34.04 -0.76
C GLU A 390 12.04 32.86 -0.60
N TYR A 391 12.39 31.90 0.27
CA TYR A 391 11.57 30.72 0.54
C TYR A 391 10.34 31.03 1.39
N GLU A 392 10.42 32.05 2.25
CA GLU A 392 9.25 32.55 2.98
C GLU A 392 8.25 33.16 2.00
N MET A 393 8.68 34.10 1.16
CA MET A 393 7.82 34.73 0.16
C MET A 393 7.18 33.68 -0.75
N ALA A 394 7.97 32.73 -1.26
CA ALA A 394 7.45 31.63 -2.08
C ALA A 394 6.36 30.83 -1.35
N SER A 395 6.57 30.52 -0.06
CA SER A 395 5.58 29.79 0.75
C SER A 395 4.32 30.62 1.03
N CYS A 396 4.46 31.93 1.24
CA CYS A 396 3.34 32.85 1.40
C CYS A 396 2.50 32.98 0.12
N TYR A 397 3.13 32.98 -1.07
CA TYR A 397 2.41 32.93 -2.35
C TYR A 397 1.60 31.64 -2.52
N LEU A 398 2.05 30.54 -1.93
CA LEU A 398 1.28 29.29 -1.85
C LEU A 398 0.16 29.36 -0.82
N GLY A 399 -0.08 30.49 -0.14
CA GLY A 399 -1.05 30.60 0.95
C GLY A 399 -0.76 29.67 2.12
N ALA A 400 0.53 29.35 2.36
CA ALA A 400 0.96 28.57 3.51
C ALA A 400 1.19 29.48 4.73
N ASN A 401 0.91 28.94 5.91
CA ASN A 401 1.32 29.55 7.18
C ASN A 401 2.78 29.16 7.43
N VAL A 402 3.69 30.13 7.37
CA VAL A 402 5.13 29.91 7.43
C VAL A 402 5.66 30.18 8.83
N THR A 403 6.48 29.27 9.35
CA THR A 403 7.20 29.45 10.61
C THR A 403 8.70 29.30 10.36
N LYS A 404 9.44 30.41 10.41
CA LYS A 404 10.91 30.41 10.39
C LYS A 404 11.48 30.15 11.78
N ILE A 405 12.19 29.03 11.94
CA ILE A 405 12.78 28.66 13.25
C ILE A 405 13.88 29.65 13.66
N SER A 406 14.71 30.09 12.72
CA SER A 406 15.78 31.07 12.97
C SER A 406 15.23 32.35 13.59
N ASP A 407 14.14 32.86 13.03
CA ASP A 407 13.59 34.17 13.35
C ASP A 407 12.86 34.10 14.69
N LEU A 408 12.07 33.04 14.91
CA LEU A 408 11.44 32.80 16.21
C LEU A 408 12.48 32.67 17.32
N LYS A 409 13.55 31.92 17.07
CA LYS A 409 14.66 31.77 18.03
C LYS A 409 15.32 33.12 18.33
N ASN A 410 15.66 33.89 17.30
CA ASN A 410 16.31 35.19 17.47
C ASN A 410 15.40 36.19 18.18
N LEU A 411 14.10 36.18 17.89
CA LEU A 411 13.11 37.03 18.54
C LEU A 411 12.99 36.70 20.03
N VAL A 412 12.89 35.41 20.39
CA VAL A 412 12.81 34.98 21.79
C VAL A 412 14.08 35.36 22.55
N LEU A 413 15.26 35.19 21.94
CA LEU A 413 16.54 35.59 22.54
C LEU A 413 16.66 37.10 22.71
N ALA A 414 16.24 37.88 21.70
CA ALA A 414 16.22 39.34 21.78
C ALA A 414 15.28 39.83 22.90
N ARG A 415 14.11 39.20 23.06
CA ARG A 415 13.19 39.52 24.17
C ARG A 415 13.77 39.15 25.53
N ALA A 416 14.45 38.01 25.64
CA ALA A 416 15.13 37.61 26.87
C ALA A 416 16.27 38.56 27.28
N ALA A 417 16.93 39.20 26.29
CA ALA A 417 17.93 40.23 26.56
C ALA A 417 17.31 41.54 27.09
N LEU A 418 16.09 41.87 26.68
CA LEU A 418 15.36 43.05 27.17
C LEU A 418 14.72 42.81 28.55
N CYS A 419 14.14 41.63 28.76
CA CYS A 419 13.45 41.25 29.98
C CYS A 419 13.91 39.86 30.42
N PRO A 420 14.70 39.76 31.51
CA PRO A 420 15.15 38.48 32.04
C PRO A 420 13.96 37.57 32.35
N GLY A 421 14.01 36.32 31.88
CA GLY A 421 12.93 35.34 32.05
C GLY A 421 11.83 35.39 30.99
N ALA A 422 11.83 36.38 30.07
CA ALA A 422 10.84 36.45 29.00
C ALA A 422 10.87 35.23 28.06
N SER A 423 12.04 34.64 27.80
CA SER A 423 12.13 33.41 27.01
C SER A 423 11.37 32.25 27.65
N THR A 424 11.59 32.01 28.94
CA THR A 424 10.90 30.96 29.70
C THR A 424 9.39 31.20 29.73
N LEU A 425 8.97 32.45 29.97
CA LEU A 425 7.55 32.82 29.95
C LEU A 425 6.90 32.52 28.58
N ILE A 426 7.53 32.97 27.48
CA ILE A 426 7.01 32.75 26.13
C ILE A 426 6.95 31.26 25.78
N LEU A 427 8.01 30.50 26.10
CA LEU A 427 8.05 29.07 25.82
C LEU A 427 6.99 28.31 26.63
N ASN A 428 6.82 28.62 27.90
CA ASN A 428 5.80 27.99 28.75
C ASN A 428 4.37 28.26 28.25
N MET A 429 4.09 29.43 27.67
CA MET A 429 2.78 29.72 27.07
C MET A 429 2.53 29.00 25.74
N LEU A 430 3.59 28.64 25.01
CA LEU A 430 3.50 27.99 23.71
C LEU A 430 3.40 26.46 23.82
N PHE A 431 4.07 25.87 24.82
CA PHE A 431 4.14 24.42 24.99
C PHE A 431 3.22 23.95 26.12
N SER A 432 2.51 22.86 25.88
CA SER A 432 1.70 22.22 26.92
C SER A 432 2.54 21.40 27.88
N ILE A 433 2.29 21.51 29.19
CA ILE A 433 2.93 20.66 30.21
C ILE A 433 2.46 19.22 30.04
N ARG A 434 3.39 18.28 30.11
CA ARG A 434 3.04 16.87 30.16
C ARG A 434 2.64 16.46 31.57
N ALA A 435 1.54 15.72 31.70
CA ALA A 435 1.02 15.28 33.00
C ALA A 435 2.06 14.47 33.83
N ASP A 436 2.89 13.65 33.17
CA ASP A 436 3.95 12.88 33.82
C ASP A 436 5.08 13.75 34.38
N GLU A 437 5.39 14.85 33.70
CA GLU A 437 6.36 15.83 34.19
C GLU A 437 5.80 16.62 35.37
N TYR A 438 4.53 17.03 35.29
CA TYR A 438 3.85 17.77 36.35
C TYR A 438 3.91 17.03 37.68
N ASP A 439 3.53 15.74 37.70
CA ASP A 439 3.55 14.92 38.92
C ASP A 439 4.96 14.73 39.47
N LYS A 440 5.95 14.55 38.60
CA LYS A 440 7.36 14.39 38.98
C LYS A 440 7.93 15.64 39.66
N TYR A 441 7.57 16.83 39.17
CA TYR A 441 8.06 18.08 39.75
C TYR A 441 7.35 18.43 41.06
N ARG A 442 6.06 18.15 41.16
CA ARG A 442 5.27 18.34 42.40
C ARG A 442 5.83 17.54 43.58
N MET A 443 6.36 16.33 43.33
CA MET A 443 7.00 15.51 44.38
C MET A 443 8.28 16.12 44.98
N ARG A 444 8.79 17.24 44.47
CA ARG A 444 10.01 17.89 44.99
C ARG A 444 9.74 18.85 46.17
N GLU A 445 8.48 19.06 46.56
CA GLU A 445 8.03 19.81 47.76
C GLU A 445 8.75 21.14 48.01
N LYS A 446 9.00 21.94 46.96
CA LYS A 446 9.56 23.29 47.09
C LYS A 446 8.48 24.33 46.74
N PRO A 447 8.20 25.33 47.60
CA PRO A 447 7.14 26.31 47.36
C PRO A 447 7.24 27.04 46.00
N TRP A 448 8.45 27.44 45.61
CA TRP A 448 8.65 28.13 44.32
C TRP A 448 8.37 27.23 43.10
N VAL A 449 8.52 25.90 43.25
CA VAL A 449 8.26 24.95 42.16
C VAL A 449 6.76 24.87 41.93
N ASP A 450 5.96 24.86 42.98
CA ASP A 450 4.50 24.84 42.87
C ASP A 450 3.97 26.12 42.19
N GLU A 451 4.51 27.29 42.57
CA GLU A 451 4.20 28.57 41.91
C GLU A 451 4.61 28.57 40.43
N TYR A 452 5.81 28.06 40.12
CA TYR A 452 6.29 27.97 38.74
C TYR A 452 5.45 27.00 37.89
N MET A 453 5.09 25.83 38.44
CA MET A 453 4.23 24.85 37.78
C MET A 453 2.81 25.41 37.53
N HIS A 454 2.29 26.19 38.49
CA HIS A 454 1.03 26.90 38.30
C HIS A 454 1.10 27.87 37.11
N GLY A 455 2.15 28.70 37.05
CA GLY A 455 2.37 29.64 35.95
C GLY A 455 2.59 28.96 34.59
N MET A 456 3.27 27.81 34.59
CA MET A 456 3.53 27.01 33.39
C MET A 456 2.24 26.40 32.81
N GLY A 457 1.18 26.26 33.63
CA GLY A 457 -0.12 25.74 33.18
C GLY A 457 -0.92 26.75 32.34
N HIS A 458 -0.52 28.03 32.31
CA HIS A 458 -1.19 29.04 31.51
C HIS A 458 -0.87 28.91 30.02
N GLN A 459 -1.91 29.02 29.18
CA GLN A 459 -1.81 28.91 27.73
C GLN A 459 -2.54 30.05 27.03
N LEU A 460 -2.14 30.32 25.79
CA LEU A 460 -2.81 31.30 24.95
C LEU A 460 -4.01 30.67 24.24
N PHE A 461 -5.20 31.26 24.42
CA PHE A 461 -6.42 30.85 23.74
C PHE A 461 -7.01 32.01 22.93
N PRO A 462 -7.33 31.80 21.64
CA PRO A 462 -8.14 32.75 20.91
C PRO A 462 -9.61 32.64 21.36
N ILE A 463 -10.22 33.78 21.66
CA ILE A 463 -11.64 33.88 21.98
C ILE A 463 -12.31 34.90 21.07
N ILE A 464 -13.55 34.63 20.68
CA ILE A 464 -14.41 35.57 19.96
C ILE A 464 -15.25 36.29 21.02
N PHE A 465 -15.26 37.62 20.98
CA PHE A 465 -16.03 38.41 21.93
C PHE A 465 -17.52 38.36 21.60
N THR A 466 -18.34 38.13 22.62
CA THR A 466 -19.79 38.30 22.51
C THR A 466 -20.16 39.78 22.37
N GLN A 467 -21.33 40.05 21.81
CA GLN A 467 -21.88 41.40 21.61
C GLN A 467 -21.90 42.27 22.88
N SER A 468 -21.91 41.66 24.07
CA SER A 468 -21.85 42.37 25.35
C SER A 468 -20.60 43.23 25.56
N PHE A 469 -19.50 42.93 24.86
CA PHE A 469 -18.24 43.69 24.95
C PHE A 469 -18.07 44.69 23.79
N HIS A 470 -19.12 44.91 23.00
CA HIS A 470 -19.10 45.84 21.88
C HIS A 470 -18.93 47.29 22.35
N GLU A 471 -17.99 48.01 21.73
CA GLU A 471 -17.64 49.41 22.01
C GLU A 471 -17.06 49.68 23.41
N GLU A 472 -16.84 48.63 24.22
CA GLU A 472 -16.15 48.72 25.50
C GLU A 472 -14.65 48.92 25.31
N LYS A 473 -14.00 49.63 26.24
CA LYS A 473 -12.55 49.85 26.16
C LYS A 473 -11.79 48.59 26.53
N PHE A 474 -10.68 48.34 25.84
CA PHE A 474 -9.80 47.19 26.10
C PHE A 474 -9.41 47.05 27.58
N GLU A 475 -9.09 48.16 28.26
CA GLU A 475 -8.71 48.16 29.69
C GLU A 475 -9.85 47.74 30.61
N ASP A 476 -11.07 48.17 30.33
CA ASP A 476 -12.24 47.86 31.14
C ASP A 476 -12.66 46.40 30.93
N VAL A 477 -12.59 45.90 29.68
CA VAL A 477 -12.82 44.48 29.36
C VAL A 477 -11.74 43.60 29.99
N SER A 478 -10.48 44.00 29.89
CA SER A 478 -9.37 43.25 30.51
C SER A 478 -9.53 43.18 32.04
N ARG A 479 -9.96 44.28 32.68
CA ARG A 479 -10.25 44.30 34.12
C ARG A 479 -11.40 43.34 34.45
N HIS A 480 -12.50 43.42 33.70
CA HIS A 480 -13.67 42.56 33.91
C HIS A 480 -13.33 41.07 33.78
N LEU A 481 -12.54 40.70 32.77
CA LEU A 481 -12.12 39.32 32.55
C LEU A 481 -11.22 38.81 33.68
N TYR A 482 -10.31 39.65 34.16
CA TYR A 482 -9.39 39.28 35.23
C TYR A 482 -10.13 39.11 36.56
N GLU A 483 -10.97 40.09 36.96
CA GLU A 483 -11.67 40.07 38.24
C GLU A 483 -12.72 38.95 38.32
N ARG A 484 -13.41 38.65 37.21
CA ARG A 484 -14.51 37.68 37.19
C ARG A 484 -14.08 36.26 36.88
N PHE A 485 -13.10 36.09 36.00
CA PHE A 485 -12.70 34.78 35.47
C PHE A 485 -11.23 34.42 35.74
N GLY A 486 -10.43 35.34 36.27
CA GLY A 486 -8.98 35.15 36.42
C GLY A 486 -8.25 35.04 35.07
N ALA A 487 -8.86 35.52 33.98
CA ALA A 487 -8.30 35.42 32.64
C ALA A 487 -7.57 36.72 32.26
N ILE A 488 -6.40 36.58 31.62
CA ILE A 488 -5.57 37.70 31.19
C ILE A 488 -5.79 37.95 29.70
N LEU A 489 -6.29 39.14 29.36
CA LEU A 489 -6.44 39.55 27.97
C LEU A 489 -5.14 40.16 27.45
N VAL A 490 -4.53 39.53 26.44
CA VAL A 490 -3.21 39.91 25.91
C VAL A 490 -3.32 40.87 24.72
N GLY A 491 -4.33 40.69 23.87
CA GLY A 491 -4.50 41.50 22.67
C GLY A 491 -5.81 41.22 21.96
N VAL A 492 -6.11 42.01 20.94
CA VAL A 492 -7.32 41.90 20.12
C VAL A 492 -6.91 41.84 18.66
N LYS A 493 -7.50 40.91 17.92
CA LYS A 493 -7.38 40.84 16.47
C LYS A 493 -8.63 41.46 15.84
N ARG A 494 -8.44 42.40 14.92
CA ARG A 494 -9.56 42.99 14.16
C ARG A 494 -9.82 42.14 12.92
N SER A 495 -11.03 41.59 12.80
CA SER A 495 -11.47 40.85 11.61
C SER A 495 -12.08 41.84 10.59
N SER A 496 -11.49 41.99 9.41
CA SER A 496 -12.12 42.74 8.31
C SER A 496 -13.09 41.82 7.56
N SER A 497 -14.37 42.15 7.54
CA SER A 497 -15.47 41.37 6.94
C SER A 497 -15.48 41.38 5.40
N HIS A 498 -14.37 41.74 4.74
CA HIS A 498 -14.22 41.74 3.29
C HIS A 498 -12.95 41.00 2.88
N ARG A 499 -12.98 39.66 2.94
CA ARG A 499 -12.14 38.81 2.08
C ARG A 499 -12.62 38.93 0.62
N ARG A 500 -12.52 40.11 0.02
CA ARG A 500 -12.50 40.24 -1.44
C ARG A 500 -11.05 40.16 -1.87
N SER A 501 -10.76 39.12 -2.65
CA SER A 501 -9.58 38.92 -3.50
C SER A 501 -8.74 40.19 -3.73
N HIS A 502 -7.71 40.41 -2.92
CA HIS A 502 -6.34 40.65 -3.34
C HIS A 502 -5.43 40.88 -2.13
N HIS A 503 -4.16 40.57 -2.34
CA HIS A 503 -3.07 40.61 -1.36
C HIS A 503 -2.88 41.99 -0.72
N SER A 504 -3.42 42.20 0.48
CA SER A 504 -2.88 43.15 1.45
C SER A 504 -2.66 42.40 2.77
N HIS A 505 -1.39 42.14 3.10
CA HIS A 505 -0.98 41.63 4.41
C HIS A 505 -1.25 42.64 5.56
N GLU A 506 -1.79 43.82 5.24
CA GLU A 506 -2.07 44.91 6.19
C GLU A 506 -3.42 44.77 6.93
N ASP A 507 -4.31 43.86 6.54
CA ASP A 507 -5.71 43.89 7.03
C ASP A 507 -6.02 42.97 8.22
N ASP A 508 -5.04 42.25 8.75
CA ASP A 508 -5.19 41.25 9.83
C ASP A 508 -4.28 41.61 11.04
N ILE A 509 -4.31 42.87 11.47
CA ILE A 509 -3.44 43.38 12.53
C ILE A 509 -3.92 42.87 13.89
N THR A 510 -3.07 42.11 14.57
CA THR A 510 -3.23 41.80 15.99
C THR A 510 -2.62 42.92 16.80
N LEU A 511 -3.45 43.61 17.57
CA LEU A 511 -2.99 44.67 18.46
C LEU A 511 -2.77 44.07 19.85
N LEU A 512 -1.52 44.11 20.32
CA LEU A 512 -1.15 43.69 21.66
C LEU A 512 -1.42 44.84 22.64
N ALA A 513 -2.16 44.55 23.71
CA ALA A 513 -2.55 45.50 24.74
C ALA A 513 -2.95 46.90 24.20
N PRO A 514 -3.97 47.01 23.33
CA PRO A 514 -4.35 48.28 22.71
C PRO A 514 -5.17 49.15 23.68
N PHE A 515 -4.48 49.69 24.70
CA PHE A 515 -5.08 50.60 25.68
C PHE A 515 -5.82 51.75 25.02
N ARG A 516 -6.94 52.17 25.63
CA ARG A 516 -7.85 53.21 25.13
C ARG A 516 -8.55 52.92 23.81
N THR A 517 -8.29 51.78 23.16
CA THR A 517 -9.05 51.37 21.98
C THR A 517 -10.33 50.66 22.39
N ARG A 518 -11.39 50.88 21.62
CA ARG A 518 -12.68 50.19 21.81
C ARG A 518 -12.68 48.87 21.07
N ILE A 519 -13.16 47.82 21.73
CA ILE A 519 -13.34 46.51 21.12
C ILE A 519 -14.56 46.58 20.21
N LYS A 520 -14.36 46.31 18.92
CA LYS A 520 -15.46 46.16 17.96
C LYS A 520 -15.80 44.68 17.81
N GLU A 521 -17.06 44.40 17.54
CA GLU A 521 -17.53 43.04 17.23
C GLU A 521 -16.74 42.50 16.03
N GLY A 522 -16.34 41.24 16.13
CA GLY A 522 -15.57 40.51 15.14
C GLY A 522 -15.68 39.02 15.36
#